data_AF-A0A848ZF30-F1
#
_entry.id   AF-A0A848ZF30-F1
#
_cell.length_a   1.000
_cell.length_b   1.000
_cell.length_c   1.000
_cell.angle_alpha   90.00
_cell.angle_beta   90.00
_cell.angle_gamma   90.00
#
_symmetry.space_group_name_H-M   'P 1'
#
loop_
_entity.id
_entity.type
_entity.pdbx_description
1 polymer ?
#
loop_
_entity_poly.entity_id
_entity_poly.type
_entity_poly.pdbx_seq_one_letter_code
_entity_poly.pdbx_strand_id
1 'polypeptide(L)' 'MKTKIGVLSAGADCPGINSAIHWLVYSATDKDLVPTRGMMFDIVGIIDGWKG' A
#
# COMPACT_ATOMS: atom_id res chain seq x y z
N MET A 1 15.80 3.55 10.10
CA MET A 1 15.20 3.50 8.75
C MET A 1 13.74 3.15 8.90
N LYS A 2 12.84 3.77 8.13
CA LYS A 2 11.45 3.31 8.02
C LYS A 2 11.36 2.27 6.89
N THR A 3 10.63 1.19 7.11
CA THR A 3 10.38 0.19 6.05
C THR A 3 9.41 0.77 5.03
N LYS A 4 9.79 0.70 3.75
CA LYS A 4 9.00 1.19 2.64
C LYS A 4 8.25 0.06 1.95
N ILE A 5 7.01 0.29 1.55
CA ILE A 5 6.21 -0.65 0.76
C ILE A 5 5.85 0.04 -0.56
N GLY A 6 6.21 -0.59 -1.67
CA GLY A 6 5.75 -0.20 -3.01
C GLY A 6 4.42 -0.88 -3.33
N VAL A 7 3.46 -0.16 -3.89
CA VAL A 7 2.18 -0.71 -4.36
C VAL A 7 1.91 -0.29 -5.80
N LEU A 8 1.51 -1.25 -6.63
CA LEU A 8 1.06 -1.06 -8.01
C LEU A 8 -0.15 -1.95 -8.29
N SER A 9 -0.93 -1.57 -9.30
CA SER A 9 -1.84 -2.49 -10.00
C SER A 9 -1.29 -2.75 -11.40
N ALA A 10 -1.44 -3.99 -11.89
CA ALA A 10 -0.99 -4.38 -13.22
C ALA A 10 -1.96 -5.37 -13.85
N GLY A 11 -2.03 -5.37 -15.19
CA GLY A 11 -3.01 -6.12 -15.96
C GLY A 11 -4.25 -5.30 -16.30
N ALA A 12 -5.36 -5.99 -16.57
CA ALA A 12 -6.63 -5.31 -16.80
C ALA A 12 -7.22 -4.78 -15.49
N ASP A 13 -7.87 -3.62 -15.56
CA ASP A 13 -8.58 -3.04 -14.42
C ASP A 13 -9.80 -3.88 -14.04
N CYS A 14 -10.16 -3.86 -12.76
CA CYS A 14 -11.39 -4.46 -12.27
C CYS A 14 -11.96 -3.70 -11.07
N PRO A 15 -13.29 -3.75 -10.87
CA PRO A 15 -13.91 -3.17 -9.69
C PRO A 15 -13.29 -3.74 -8.40
N GLY A 16 -12.81 -2.85 -7.54
CA GLY A 16 -12.25 -3.21 -6.23
C GLY A 16 -10.73 -3.04 -6.09
N ILE A 17 -9.98 -2.86 -7.19
CA ILE A 17 -8.53 -2.58 -7.11
C ILE A 17 -8.25 -1.34 -6.25
N ASN A 18 -8.99 -0.26 -6.50
CA ASN A 18 -8.84 0.97 -5.72
C ASN A 18 -9.18 0.77 -4.23
N SER A 19 -10.21 -0.04 -3.93
CA SER A 19 -10.57 -0.38 -2.55
C SER A 19 -9.48 -1.20 -1.85
N ALA A 20 -8.84 -2.14 -2.56
CA ALA A 20 -7.73 -2.93 -2.04
C ALA A 20 -6.49 -2.06 -1.77
N ILE A 21 -6.13 -1.17 -2.70
CA ILE A 21 -5.04 -0.21 -2.53
C ILE A 21 -5.35 0.73 -1.36
N HIS A 22 -6.58 1.25 -1.28
CA HIS A 22 -7.02 2.10 -0.17
C HIS A 22 -6.87 1.38 1.17
N TRP A 23 -7.35 0.14 1.30
CA TRP A 23 -7.20 -0.65 2.52
C TRP A 23 -5.72 -0.87 2.90
N LEU A 24 -4.87 -1.16 1.92
CA LEU A 24 -3.43 -1.33 2.14
C LEU A 24 -2.81 -0.03 2.67
N VAL A 25 -3.07 1.12 2.03
CA VAL A 25 -2.51 2.41 2.45
C VAL A 25 -3.01 2.80 3.84
N TYR A 26 -4.32 2.62 4.09
CA TYR A 26 -4.93 3.01 5.35
C TYR A 26 -4.35 2.18 6.50
N SER A 27 -4.31 0.86 6.37
CA SER A 27 -3.74 -0.02 7.41
C SER A 27 -2.23 0.14 7.58
N ALA A 28 -1.50 0.44 6.51
CA ALA A 28 -0.05 0.66 6.60
C ALA A 28 0.31 1.92 7.39
N THR A 29 -0.51 2.97 7.25
CA THR A 29 -0.31 4.29 7.87
C THR A 29 -1.05 4.46 9.20
N ASP A 30 -1.87 3.49 9.58
CA ASP A 30 -2.59 3.48 10.85
C ASP A 30 -1.62 3.34 12.04
N LYS A 31 -1.67 4.33 12.93
CA LYS A 31 -0.83 4.41 14.13
C LYS A 31 -1.30 3.42 15.22
N ASP A 32 -2.58 3.10 15.23
CA ASP A 32 -3.18 2.23 16.25
C ASP A 32 -2.82 0.77 16.02
N LEU A 33 -2.36 0.42 14.81
CA LEU A 33 -1.84 -0.91 14.47
C LEU A 33 -0.35 -1.09 14.80
N VAL A 34 0.37 -0.02 15.13
CA VAL A 34 1.81 -0.08 15.47
C VAL A 34 2.09 -0.96 16.69
N PRO A 35 1.31 -0.94 17.79
CA PRO A 35 1.54 -1.83 18.93
C PRO A 35 1.44 -3.32 18.59
N THR A 36 0.59 -3.70 17.64
CA THR A 36 0.41 -5.11 17.22
C THR A 36 1.42 -5.53 16.17
N ARG A 37 1.76 -4.63 15.23
CA ARG A 37 2.66 -4.90 14.10
C ARG A 37 4.13 -4.62 14.40
N GLY A 38 4.41 -3.86 15.45
CA GLY A 38 5.75 -3.43 15.86
C GLY A 38 6.35 -2.29 15.04
N MET A 39 5.66 -1.81 13.99
CA MET A 39 6.19 -0.75 13.13
C MET A 39 5.15 -0.03 12.27
N MET A 40 5.53 1.16 11.79
CA MET A 40 4.84 1.95 10.77
C MET A 40 5.57 1.82 9.43
N PHE A 41 4.82 1.93 8.32
CA PHE A 41 5.39 1.89 6.98
C PHE A 41 5.28 3.24 6.26
N ASP A 42 6.22 3.51 5.38
CA ASP A 42 6.06 4.55 4.35
C ASP A 42 5.60 3.87 3.05
N ILE A 43 4.55 4.40 2.41
CA ILE A 43 3.98 3.84 1.19
C ILE A 43 4.47 4.62 -0.04
N VAL A 44 4.83 3.89 -1.10
CA VAL A 44 5.17 4.44 -2.41
C VAL A 44 4.21 3.86 -3.44
N GLY A 45 3.39 4.71 -4.05
CA GLY A 45 2.58 4.32 -5.20
C GLY A 45 3.44 4.28 -6.46
N ILE A 46 3.39 3.17 -7.19
CA ILE A 46 4.08 2.98 -8.47
C ILE A 46 3.03 3.08 -9.58
N ILE A 47 3.31 3.94 -10.55
CA ILE A 47 2.42 4.27 -11.67
C ILE A 47 2.75 3.36 -12.87
N ASP A 48 1.80 3.12 -13.76
CA ASP A 48 1.96 2.29 -14.98
C ASP A 48 2.30 0.81 -14.73
N GLY A 49 1.91 0.29 -13.56
CA GLY A 49 2.08 -1.13 -13.22
C GLY A 49 3.54 -1.54 -13.26
N TRP A 50 3.86 -2.62 -13.98
CA TRP A 50 5.23 -3.13 -14.07
C TRP A 50 6.20 -2.25 -14.89
N LYS A 51 5.68 -1.24 -15.62
CA LYS A 51 6.52 -0.37 -16.45
C LYS A 51 7.19 0.75 -15.64
N GLY A 52 6.52 1.23 -14.59
CA GLY A 52 7.06 2.26 -13.68
C GLY A 52 7.98 1.67 -12.62
#